data_AF-A0A0Q5UAS8-F1
#
_entry.id   AF-A0A0Q5UAS8-F1
#
_cell.length_a   1.000
_cell.length_b   1.000
_cell.length_c   1.000
_cell.angle_alpha   90.00
_cell.angle_beta   90.00
_cell.angle_gamma   90.00
#
_symmetry.space_group_name_H-M   'P 1'
#
loop_
_entity.id
_entity.type
_entity.pdbx_description
1 polymer ?
#
loop_
_entity_poly.entity_id
_entity_poly.type
_entity_poly.pdbx_seq_one_letter_code
_entity_poly.pdbx_strand_id
1 'polypeptide(L)'
;MLLLIKGMVCNRCVYVLEQEFNNLGFMEPDIQLGRVVLKTSGIQTSDLTIIRSMLIKNGFDLLYSRNQIIVEKIKVLVENGINIQLTTNTALKFSTYISDKLNKNYDTLSAIFSSIEGNTLEKHIILQKIEKVKELLVYTDQSLSDIAFTLGYSSPSHLSNQLKKYTGFTSSYYKQIRQDKIIIQKQASKN
;
A
#
# COMPACT_ATOMS: atom_id res chain seq x y z
N MET A 1 -16.11 4.95 -4.42
CA MET A 1 -14.99 5.14 -5.37
C MET A 1 -15.54 5.41 -6.77
N LEU A 2 -15.03 6.42 -7.48
CA LEU A 2 -15.37 6.72 -8.87
C LEU A 2 -14.40 5.99 -9.81
N LEU A 3 -14.95 5.25 -10.76
CA LEU A 3 -14.23 4.60 -11.85
C LEU A 3 -14.69 5.19 -13.17
N LEU A 4 -13.73 5.55 -14.02
CA LEU A 4 -14.01 5.97 -15.39
C LEU A 4 -13.67 4.80 -16.31
N ILE A 5 -14.50 4.51 -17.29
CA ILE A 5 -14.38 3.32 -18.13
C ILE A 5 -14.39 3.74 -19.60
N LYS A 6 -13.44 3.23 -20.38
CA LYS A 6 -13.37 3.39 -21.84
C LYS A 6 -13.91 2.13 -22.51
N GLY A 7 -14.55 2.31 -23.66
CA GLY A 7 -15.10 1.20 -24.46
C GLY A 7 -16.58 0.90 -24.20
N MET A 8 -17.23 1.62 -23.28
CA MET A 8 -18.69 1.57 -23.12
C MET A 8 -19.36 2.36 -24.24
N VAL A 9 -20.30 1.74 -24.96
CA VAL A 9 -20.96 2.36 -26.13
C VAL A 9 -22.48 2.38 -26.02
N CYS A 10 -23.09 1.45 -25.26
CA CYS A 10 -24.55 1.35 -25.15
C CYS A 10 -25.00 0.78 -23.79
N ASN A 11 -26.31 0.80 -23.53
CA ASN A 11 -26.91 0.30 -22.28
C ASN A 11 -26.66 -1.20 -22.05
N ARG A 12 -26.32 -1.98 -23.09
CA ARG A 12 -25.86 -3.35 -22.91
C ARG A 12 -24.54 -3.42 -22.12
N CYS A 13 -23.62 -2.46 -22.33
CA CYS A 13 -22.39 -2.36 -21.55
C CYS A 13 -22.69 -2.10 -20.07
N VAL A 14 -23.68 -1.24 -19.78
CA VAL A 14 -24.14 -0.96 -18.42
C VAL A 14 -24.64 -2.24 -17.74
N TYR A 15 -25.54 -2.96 -18.41
CA TYR A 15 -26.08 -4.22 -17.90
C TYR A 15 -25.00 -5.27 -17.64
N VAL A 16 -24.07 -5.48 -18.58
CA VAL A 16 -22.97 -6.45 -18.42
C VAL A 16 -22.13 -6.09 -17.20
N LEU A 17 -21.73 -4.82 -17.07
CA LEU A 17 -20.92 -4.39 -15.93
C LEU A 17 -21.68 -4.52 -14.61
N GLU A 18 -22.98 -4.25 -14.57
CA GLU A 18 -23.80 -4.41 -13.37
C GLU A 18 -23.77 -5.86 -12.87
N GLN A 19 -23.94 -6.83 -13.77
CA GLN A 19 -23.84 -8.25 -13.43
C GLN A 19 -22.43 -8.63 -12.94
N GLU A 20 -21.39 -8.18 -13.65
CA GLU A 20 -20.01 -8.52 -13.30
C GLU A 20 -19.58 -7.89 -11.96
N PHE A 21 -19.96 -6.64 -11.69
CA PHE A 21 -19.68 -6.00 -10.40
C PHE A 21 -20.45 -6.68 -9.25
N ASN A 22 -21.71 -7.08 -9.47
CA ASN A 22 -22.48 -7.85 -8.49
C ASN A 22 -21.85 -9.22 -8.21
N ASN A 23 -21.37 -9.92 -9.25
CA ASN A 23 -20.67 -11.20 -9.13
C ASN A 23 -19.36 -11.09 -8.33
N LEU A 24 -18.70 -9.93 -8.41
CA LEU A 24 -17.51 -9.62 -7.62
C LEU A 24 -17.85 -9.16 -6.18
N GLY A 25 -19.13 -9.13 -5.80
CA GLY A 25 -19.58 -8.76 -4.46
C GLY A 25 -19.74 -7.25 -4.23
N PHE A 26 -19.63 -6.42 -5.27
CA PHE A 26 -19.93 -4.99 -5.17
C PHE A 26 -21.44 -4.80 -5.27
N MET A 27 -22.10 -4.62 -4.12
CA MET A 27 -23.54 -4.39 -4.05
C MET A 27 -23.90 -2.98 -4.51
N GLU A 28 -24.93 -2.88 -5.36
CA GLU A 28 -25.50 -1.62 -5.87
C GLU A 28 -24.49 -0.66 -6.52
N PRO A 29 -23.75 -1.08 -7.57
CA PRO A 29 -22.91 -0.17 -8.32
C PRO A 29 -23.79 0.84 -9.10
N ASP A 30 -23.52 2.13 -8.96
CA ASP A 30 -24.15 3.15 -9.81
C ASP A 30 -23.36 3.23 -11.12
N ILE A 31 -23.94 2.69 -12.21
CA ILE A 31 -23.28 2.55 -13.50
C ILE A 31 -23.96 3.43 -14.55
N GLN A 32 -23.15 4.26 -15.19
CA GLN A 32 -23.52 5.06 -16.35
C GLN A 32 -22.50 4.82 -17.47
N LEU A 33 -22.84 5.21 -18.70
CA LEU A 33 -21.89 5.10 -19.81
C LEU A 33 -20.58 5.82 -19.47
N GLY A 34 -19.50 5.04 -19.43
CA GLY A 34 -18.15 5.50 -19.13
C GLY A 34 -17.85 5.78 -17.65
N ARG A 35 -18.77 5.47 -16.73
CA ARG A 35 -18.64 5.81 -15.31
C ARG A 35 -19.26 4.75 -14.39
N VAL A 36 -18.55 4.37 -13.34
CA VAL A 36 -19.06 3.51 -12.27
C VAL A 36 -18.74 4.11 -10.91
N VAL A 37 -19.72 4.16 -10.00
CA VAL A 37 -19.55 4.59 -8.61
C VAL A 37 -19.83 3.42 -7.68
N LEU A 38 -18.82 3.02 -6.91
CA LEU A 38 -18.91 1.95 -5.92
C LEU A 38 -19.10 2.55 -4.51
N LYS A 39 -20.09 2.07 -3.76
CA LYS A 39 -20.42 2.60 -2.42
C LYS A 39 -19.50 2.11 -1.29
N THR A 40 -18.62 1.14 -1.54
CA THR A 40 -17.78 0.54 -0.50
C THR A 40 -16.64 1.46 -0.04
N SER A 41 -16.59 1.72 1.26
CA SER A 41 -15.44 2.28 1.97
C SER A 41 -14.44 1.16 2.31
N GLY A 42 -13.29 1.12 1.62
CA GLY A 42 -12.19 0.18 1.94
C GLY A 42 -11.66 -0.69 0.79
N ILE A 43 -11.76 -0.24 -0.46
CA ILE A 43 -11.23 -0.97 -1.62
C ILE A 43 -9.70 -1.08 -1.51
N GLN A 44 -9.19 -2.31 -1.53
CA GLN A 44 -7.76 -2.61 -1.48
C GLN A 44 -7.16 -2.69 -2.91
N THR A 45 -5.84 -2.63 -3.03
CA THR A 45 -5.14 -2.73 -4.33
C THR A 45 -5.47 -4.04 -5.07
N SER A 46 -5.78 -5.12 -4.33
CA SER A 46 -6.26 -6.39 -4.87
C SER A 46 -7.57 -6.24 -5.64
N ASP A 47 -8.49 -5.43 -5.15
CA ASP A 47 -9.82 -5.27 -5.71
C ASP A 47 -9.76 -4.54 -7.06
N LEU A 48 -8.90 -3.53 -7.18
CA LEU A 48 -8.64 -2.82 -8.43
C LEU A 48 -8.03 -3.73 -9.50
N THR A 49 -7.22 -4.71 -9.11
CA THR A 49 -6.61 -5.69 -10.03
C THR A 49 -7.66 -6.65 -10.57
N ILE A 50 -8.58 -7.10 -9.71
CA ILE A 50 -9.72 -7.95 -10.08
C ILE A 50 -10.68 -7.20 -11.00
N ILE A 51 -11.08 -5.98 -10.62
CA ILE A 51 -11.94 -5.12 -11.43
C ILE A 51 -11.31 -4.89 -12.81
N ARG A 52 -10.02 -4.56 -12.87
CA ARG A 52 -9.32 -4.35 -14.14
C ARG A 52 -9.35 -5.61 -15.02
N SER A 53 -9.10 -6.77 -14.44
CA SER A 53 -9.11 -8.05 -15.16
C SER A 53 -10.50 -8.35 -15.73
N MET A 54 -11.55 -8.11 -14.94
CA MET A 54 -12.94 -8.23 -15.37
C MET A 54 -13.26 -7.26 -16.53
N LEU A 55 -12.85 -5.99 -16.41
CA LEU A 55 -13.09 -4.99 -17.45
C LEU A 55 -12.43 -5.40 -18.76
N ILE A 56 -11.15 -5.80 -18.73
CA ILE A 56 -10.39 -6.23 -19.91
C ILE A 56 -11.05 -7.45 -20.56
N LYS A 57 -11.46 -8.45 -19.76
CA LYS A 57 -12.16 -9.65 -20.25
C LYS A 57 -13.46 -9.29 -21.00
N ASN A 58 -14.13 -8.23 -20.58
CA ASN A 58 -15.37 -7.75 -21.19
C ASN A 58 -15.14 -6.66 -22.26
N GLY A 59 -13.88 -6.42 -22.68
CA GLY A 59 -13.55 -5.46 -23.74
C GLY A 59 -13.58 -3.99 -23.29
N PHE A 60 -13.53 -3.73 -21.99
CA PHE A 60 -13.49 -2.40 -21.39
C PHE A 60 -12.12 -2.09 -20.80
N ASP A 61 -11.78 -0.81 -20.72
CA ASP A 61 -10.57 -0.33 -20.06
C ASP A 61 -10.92 0.60 -18.92
N LEU A 62 -10.25 0.46 -17.79
CA LEU A 62 -10.34 1.42 -16.69
C LEU A 62 -9.51 2.67 -17.04
N LEU A 63 -10.18 3.81 -17.20
CA LEU A 63 -9.57 5.12 -17.33
C LEU A 63 -9.03 5.57 -15.97
N TYR A 64 -7.81 5.13 -15.66
CA TYR A 64 -7.02 5.81 -14.66
C TYR A 64 -6.55 7.15 -15.22
N SER A 65 -6.62 8.21 -14.42
CA SER A 65 -5.85 9.40 -14.75
C SER A 65 -4.38 9.02 -14.81
N ARG A 66 -3.59 9.68 -15.67
CA ARG A 66 -2.14 9.47 -15.75
C ARG A 66 -1.48 9.59 -14.37
N ASN A 67 -2.02 10.48 -13.53
CA ASN A 67 -1.56 10.72 -12.16
C ASN A 67 -1.85 9.54 -11.23
N GLN A 68 -3.01 8.88 -11.36
CA GLN A 68 -3.33 7.72 -10.53
C GLN A 68 -2.43 6.51 -10.87
N ILE A 69 -2.11 6.31 -12.15
CA ILE A 69 -1.10 5.32 -12.56
C ILE A 69 0.27 5.63 -11.93
N ILE A 70 0.65 6.91 -11.87
CA ILE A 70 1.90 7.34 -11.23
C ILE A 70 1.86 7.01 -9.74
N VAL A 71 0.76 7.30 -9.04
CA VAL A 71 0.61 7.00 -7.61
C VAL A 71 0.72 5.51 -7.31
N GLU A 72 0.06 4.65 -8.08
CA GLU A 72 0.16 3.20 -7.87
C GLU A 72 1.58 2.69 -8.13
N LYS A 73 2.28 3.23 -9.13
CA LYS A 73 3.71 2.92 -9.35
C LYS A 73 4.57 3.41 -8.19
N ILE A 74 4.30 4.58 -7.63
CA ILE A 74 5.03 5.10 -6.46
C ILE A 74 4.86 4.14 -5.27
N LYS A 75 3.65 3.69 -4.95
CA LYS A 75 3.38 2.75 -3.84
C LYS A 75 4.21 1.46 -4.00
N VAL A 76 4.19 0.87 -5.20
CA VAL A 76 5.00 -0.33 -5.53
C VAL A 76 6.50 -0.06 -5.36
N LEU A 77 6.99 1.11 -5.78
CA LEU A 77 8.39 1.48 -5.61
C LEU A 77 8.75 1.69 -4.13
N VAL A 78 7.85 2.24 -3.31
CA VAL A 78 8.09 2.39 -1.87
C VAL A 78 8.26 1.03 -1.21
N GLU A 79 7.35 0.10 -1.48
CA GLU A 79 7.43 -1.27 -0.95
C GLU A 79 8.72 -1.98 -1.40
N ASN A 80 9.03 -1.92 -2.69
CA ASN A 80 10.27 -2.50 -3.23
C ASN A 80 11.52 -1.86 -2.62
N GLY A 81 11.52 -0.54 -2.42
CA GLY A 81 12.62 0.17 -1.79
C GLY A 81 12.85 -0.31 -0.37
N ILE A 82 11.79 -0.49 0.43
CA ILE A 82 11.90 -1.05 1.79
C ILE A 82 12.43 -2.49 1.74
N ASN A 83 11.93 -3.33 0.84
CA ASN A 83 12.40 -4.72 0.70
C ASN A 83 13.87 -4.80 0.29
N ILE A 84 14.34 -3.91 -0.60
CA ILE A 84 15.77 -3.80 -0.96
C ILE A 84 16.58 -3.47 0.29
N GLN A 85 16.16 -2.49 1.10
CA GLN A 85 16.86 -2.15 2.34
C GLN A 85 16.96 -3.35 3.29
N LEU A 86 15.85 -4.07 3.49
CA LEU A 86 15.79 -5.23 4.39
C LEU A 86 16.63 -6.42 3.91
N THR A 87 16.71 -6.66 2.60
CA THR A 87 17.44 -7.81 2.03
C THR A 87 18.92 -7.54 1.82
N THR A 88 19.30 -6.30 1.52
CA THR A 88 20.69 -5.93 1.19
C THR A 88 21.41 -5.20 2.34
N ASN A 89 20.70 -4.87 3.43
CA ASN A 89 21.20 -4.04 4.52
C ASN A 89 21.81 -2.70 4.04
N THR A 90 21.36 -2.20 2.89
CA THR A 90 21.87 -0.97 2.30
C THR A 90 20.80 0.12 2.38
N ALA A 91 21.17 1.27 2.94
CA ALA A 91 20.27 2.41 3.02
C ALA A 91 19.92 2.94 1.62
N LEU A 92 18.64 3.27 1.41
CA LEU A 92 18.12 3.73 0.13
C LEU A 92 17.49 5.12 0.28
N LYS A 93 17.89 6.05 -0.58
CA LYS A 93 17.29 7.38 -0.67
C LYS A 93 16.06 7.35 -1.58
N PHE A 94 14.86 7.27 -0.99
CA PHE A 94 13.60 7.16 -1.73
C PHE A 94 13.39 8.27 -2.74
N SER A 95 13.82 9.50 -2.44
CA SER A 95 13.64 10.62 -3.38
C SER A 95 14.35 10.37 -4.70
N THR A 96 15.60 9.91 -4.66
CA THR A 96 16.40 9.59 -5.84
C THR A 96 15.87 8.33 -6.51
N TYR A 97 15.66 7.26 -5.73
CA TYR A 97 15.19 5.98 -6.25
C TYR A 97 13.86 6.09 -7.02
N ILE A 98 12.87 6.78 -6.46
CA ILE A 98 11.55 6.93 -7.10
C ILE A 98 11.65 7.86 -8.32
N SER A 99 12.43 8.94 -8.23
CA SER A 99 12.63 9.88 -9.34
C SER A 99 13.25 9.21 -10.55
N ASP A 100 14.31 8.41 -10.33
CA ASP A 100 15.04 7.70 -11.37
C ASP A 100 14.15 6.62 -12.02
N LYS A 101 13.37 5.88 -11.22
CA LYS A 101 12.49 4.83 -11.74
C LYS A 101 11.30 5.37 -12.52
N LEU A 102 10.85 6.60 -12.25
CA LEU A 102 9.73 7.23 -12.93
C LEU A 102 10.13 8.30 -13.94
N ASN A 103 11.44 8.57 -14.09
CA ASN A 103 11.99 9.64 -14.93
C ASN A 103 11.29 10.99 -14.71
N LYS A 104 11.08 11.36 -13.43
CA LYS A 104 10.37 12.57 -13.01
C LYS A 104 10.99 13.14 -11.74
N ASN A 105 10.92 14.46 -11.59
CA ASN A 105 11.36 15.13 -10.37
C ASN A 105 10.50 14.71 -9.16
N TYR A 106 11.15 14.47 -8.01
CA TYR A 106 10.51 14.05 -6.77
C TYR A 106 9.41 15.01 -6.29
N ASP A 107 9.60 16.32 -6.42
CA ASP A 107 8.62 17.33 -5.99
C ASP A 107 7.33 17.21 -6.80
N THR A 108 7.45 17.01 -8.12
CA THR A 108 6.29 16.74 -8.98
C THR A 108 5.59 15.44 -8.55
N LEU A 109 6.35 14.38 -8.29
CA LEU A 109 5.80 13.08 -7.87
C LEU A 109 5.11 13.17 -6.51
N SER A 110 5.71 13.89 -5.57
CA SER A 110 5.19 14.14 -4.22
C SER A 110 3.90 14.97 -4.28
N ALA A 111 3.84 16.00 -5.13
CA ALA A 111 2.64 16.79 -5.36
C ALA A 111 1.50 15.96 -5.97
N ILE A 112 1.81 15.16 -7.00
CA ILE A 112 0.84 14.22 -7.61
C ILE A 112 0.31 13.25 -6.55
N PHE A 113 1.20 12.62 -5.79
CA PHE A 113 0.84 11.69 -4.72
C PHE A 113 -0.07 12.34 -3.69
N SER A 114 0.33 13.51 -3.18
CA SER A 114 -0.42 14.23 -2.15
C SER A 114 -1.81 14.65 -2.63
N SER A 115 -1.94 15.03 -3.90
CA SER A 115 -3.22 15.43 -4.48
C SER A 115 -4.23 14.28 -4.56
N ILE A 116 -3.76 13.03 -4.61
CA ILE A 116 -4.60 11.84 -4.79
C ILE A 116 -4.82 11.13 -3.45
N GLU A 117 -3.77 10.95 -2.65
CA GLU A 117 -3.82 10.15 -1.41
C GLU A 117 -4.19 10.97 -0.17
N GLY A 118 -4.29 12.30 -0.30
CA GLY A 118 -4.60 13.20 0.81
C GLY A 118 -3.52 13.26 1.90
N ASN A 119 -2.33 12.71 1.65
CA ASN A 119 -1.16 12.75 2.53
C ASN A 119 0.14 12.79 1.73
N THR A 120 1.22 13.27 2.34
CA THR A 120 2.50 13.42 1.63
C THR A 120 3.15 12.08 1.34
N LEU A 121 3.88 12.00 0.23
CA LEU A 121 4.66 10.81 -0.12
C LEU A 121 5.68 10.44 0.99
N GLU A 122 6.29 11.44 1.61
CA GLU A 122 7.18 11.21 2.77
C GLU A 122 6.44 10.53 3.94
N LYS A 123 5.24 11.03 4.29
CA LYS A 123 4.43 10.43 5.34
C LYS A 123 4.05 8.99 4.99
N HIS A 124 3.69 8.73 3.73
CA HIS A 124 3.40 7.38 3.27
C HIS A 124 4.61 6.44 3.43
N ILE A 125 5.82 6.86 3.02
CA ILE A 125 7.06 6.09 3.20
C ILE A 125 7.30 5.77 4.67
N ILE A 126 7.12 6.75 5.56
CA ILE A 126 7.27 6.56 7.01
C ILE A 126 6.28 5.50 7.52
N LEU A 127 4.99 5.62 7.17
CA LEU A 127 3.97 4.67 7.61
C LEU A 127 4.26 3.25 7.13
N GLN A 128 4.69 3.08 5.87
CA GLN A 128 5.08 1.77 5.34
C GLN A 128 6.30 1.19 6.08
N LYS A 129 7.30 2.01 6.41
CA LYS A 129 8.44 1.58 7.24
C LYS A 129 7.98 1.18 8.65
N ILE A 130 7.05 1.91 9.26
CA ILE A 130 6.52 1.58 10.59
C ILE A 130 5.78 0.24 10.58
N GLU A 131 5.00 -0.05 9.55
CA GLU A 131 4.38 -1.37 9.40
C GLU A 131 5.41 -2.49 9.35
N LYS A 132 6.51 -2.33 8.60
CA LYS A 132 7.62 -3.30 8.61
C LYS A 132 8.35 -3.38 9.95
N VAL A 133 8.55 -2.27 10.65
CA VAL A 133 9.16 -2.29 11.99
C VAL A 133 8.32 -3.11 12.97
N LYS A 134 6.98 -2.97 12.93
CA LYS A 134 6.06 -3.76 13.76
C LYS A 134 6.21 -5.26 13.46
N GLU A 135 6.22 -5.64 12.19
CA GLU A 135 6.41 -7.03 11.77
C GLU A 135 7.75 -7.58 12.29
N LEU A 136 8.85 -6.87 12.07
CA LEU A 136 10.20 -7.32 12.47
C LEU A 136 10.32 -7.49 13.99
N LEU A 137 9.82 -6.53 14.77
CA LEU A 137 9.85 -6.63 16.24
C LEU A 137 9.04 -7.80 16.79
N VAL A 138 7.96 -8.18 16.11
CA VAL A 138 7.09 -9.28 16.54
C VAL A 138 7.60 -10.65 16.08
N TYR A 139 8.21 -10.72 14.88
CA TYR A 139 8.52 -12.00 14.24
C TYR A 139 10.01 -12.34 14.14
N THR A 140 10.92 -11.42 14.47
CA THR A 140 12.38 -11.66 14.43
C THR A 140 13.06 -11.32 15.76
N ASP A 141 14.34 -11.69 15.88
CA ASP A 141 15.20 -11.34 17.02
C ASP A 141 15.93 -10.00 16.86
N GLN A 142 15.64 -9.24 15.80
CA GLN A 142 16.37 -8.02 15.50
C GLN A 142 16.16 -6.94 16.56
N SER A 143 17.24 -6.22 16.90
CA SER A 143 17.14 -5.08 17.79
C SER A 143 16.55 -3.87 17.07
N LEU A 144 15.97 -2.93 17.82
CA LEU A 144 15.47 -1.68 17.24
C LEU A 144 16.61 -0.90 16.56
N SER A 145 17.83 -1.01 17.09
CA SER A 145 19.02 -0.39 16.52
C SER A 145 19.38 -0.97 15.15
N ASP A 146 19.34 -2.30 15.01
CA ASP A 146 19.60 -2.97 13.73
C ASP A 146 18.53 -2.58 12.70
N ILE A 147 17.25 -2.61 13.10
CA ILE A 147 16.14 -2.22 12.22
C ILE A 147 16.28 -0.75 11.79
N ALA A 148 16.66 0.14 12.71
CA ALA A 148 16.88 1.56 12.40
C ALA A 148 18.00 1.72 11.36
N PHE A 149 19.12 1.03 11.54
CA PHE A 149 20.23 1.05 10.59
C PHE A 149 19.82 0.53 9.22
N THR A 150 19.23 -0.67 9.16
CA THR A 150 18.77 -1.30 7.91
C THR A 150 17.79 -0.41 7.15
N LEU A 151 16.80 0.17 7.84
CA LEU A 151 15.81 1.05 7.23
C LEU A 151 16.32 2.49 6.98
N GLY A 152 17.59 2.77 7.23
CA GLY A 152 18.24 4.05 6.92
C GLY A 152 17.74 5.21 7.79
N TYR A 153 17.37 4.95 9.04
CA TYR A 153 17.11 5.99 10.03
C TYR A 153 18.42 6.58 10.53
N SER A 154 18.41 7.89 10.82
CA SER A 154 19.59 8.59 11.37
C SER A 154 19.99 8.13 12.77
N SER A 155 19.04 7.60 13.56
CA SER A 155 19.31 7.01 14.86
C SER A 155 18.19 6.05 15.30
N PRO A 156 18.49 5.11 16.21
CA PRO A 156 17.48 4.27 16.85
C PRO A 156 16.43 5.10 17.61
N SER A 157 16.84 6.23 18.21
CA SER A 157 15.93 7.15 18.90
C SER A 157 14.93 7.79 17.95
N HIS A 158 15.35 8.16 16.74
CA HIS A 158 14.44 8.69 15.73
C HIS A 158 13.38 7.65 15.33
N LEU A 159 13.80 6.40 15.07
CA LEU A 159 12.85 5.31 14.79
C LEU A 159 11.91 5.09 15.99
N SER A 160 12.43 5.03 17.21
CA SER A 160 11.63 4.84 18.43
C SER A 160 10.54 5.90 18.57
N ASN A 161 10.91 7.17 18.36
CA ASN A 161 9.97 8.29 18.44
C ASN A 161 8.89 8.21 17.35
N GLN A 162 9.27 7.87 16.11
CA GLN A 162 8.29 7.71 15.04
C GLN A 162 7.35 6.52 15.28
N LEU A 163 7.88 5.38 15.72
CA LEU A 163 7.09 4.21 16.07
C LEU A 163 6.03 4.57 17.11
N LYS A 164 6.44 5.15 18.24
CA LYS A 164 5.50 5.58 19.29
C LYS A 164 4.52 6.63 18.80
N LYS A 165 4.97 7.59 17.98
CA LYS A 165 4.10 8.65 17.42
C LYS A 165 2.98 8.07 16.54
N TYR A 166 3.29 7.10 15.68
CA TYR A 166 2.32 6.59 14.70
C TYR A 166 1.50 5.41 15.22
N THR A 167 2.01 4.65 16.20
CA THR A 167 1.29 3.48 16.73
C THR A 167 0.73 3.68 18.13
N GLY A 168 1.24 4.65 18.89
CA GLY A 168 0.97 4.79 20.32
C GLY A 168 1.79 3.87 21.22
N PHE A 169 2.54 2.93 20.67
CA PHE A 169 3.24 1.87 21.41
C PHE A 169 4.77 1.92 21.23
N THR A 170 5.48 1.43 22.23
CA THR A 170 6.95 1.36 22.22
C THR A 170 7.45 0.07 21.57
N SER A 171 8.74 0.01 21.22
CA SER A 171 9.36 -1.22 20.74
C SER A 171 9.27 -2.37 21.76
N SER A 172 9.37 -2.07 23.05
CA SER A 172 9.22 -3.07 24.12
C SER A 172 7.83 -3.72 24.14
N TYR A 173 6.77 -2.97 23.82
CA TYR A 173 5.42 -3.52 23.69
C TYR A 173 5.35 -4.59 22.59
N TYR A 174 5.91 -4.31 21.41
CA TYR A 174 5.93 -5.29 20.32
C TYR A 174 6.82 -6.51 20.63
N LYS A 175 7.93 -6.31 21.34
CA LYS A 175 8.76 -7.42 21.82
C LYS A 175 8.05 -8.28 22.85
N GLN A 176 7.18 -7.71 23.69
CA GLN A 176 6.36 -8.50 24.61
C GLN A 176 5.38 -9.38 23.84
N ILE A 177 4.71 -8.84 22.82
CA ILE A 177 3.82 -9.62 21.94
C ILE A 177 4.55 -10.83 21.34
N ARG A 178 5.82 -10.65 20.93
CA ARG A 178 6.65 -11.75 20.45
C ARG A 178 6.83 -12.85 21.51
N GLN A 179 7.16 -12.47 22.74
CA GLN A 179 7.34 -13.44 23.84
C GLN A 179 6.06 -14.22 24.10
N ASP A 180 4.92 -13.54 24.14
CA ASP A 180 3.61 -14.16 24.35
C ASP A 180 3.31 -15.19 23.24
N LYS A 181 3.59 -14.86 21.97
CA LYS A 181 3.46 -15.78 20.83
C LYS A 181 4.36 -17.02 20.97
N ILE A 182 5.62 -16.84 21.37
CA ILE A 182 6.57 -17.94 21.57
C ILE A 182 6.09 -18.88 22.69
N ILE A 183 5.54 -18.34 23.78
CA ILE A 183 5.00 -19.12 24.89
C ILE A 183 3.82 -19.99 24.42
N ILE A 184 2.88 -19.40 23.69
CA ILE A 184 1.70 -20.12 23.15
C ILE A 184 2.14 -21.25 22.22
N GLN A 185 3.09 -21.00 21.32
CA GLN A 185 3.62 -22.02 20.40
C GLN A 185 4.25 -23.20 21.16
N LYS A 186 5.05 -22.92 22.19
CA LYS A 186 5.67 -23.97 23.03
C LYS A 186 4.66 -24.80 23.81
N GLN A 187 3.53 -24.21 24.21
CA GLN A 187 2.44 -24.93 24.88
C GLN A 187 1.69 -25.83 23.90
N ALA A 188 1.43 -25.35 22.67
CA ALA A 188 0.77 -26.13 21.63
C ALA A 188 1.58 -27.34 21.15
N SER A 189 2.92 -27.25 21.13
CA SER A 189 3.80 -28.36 20.74
C SER A 189 4.05 -29.42 21.82
N LYS A 190 3.50 -29.23 23.03
CA LYS A 190 3.62 -30.16 24.16
C LYS A 190 2.38 -31.05 24.37
N ASN A 191 1.30 -30.78 23.63
CA ASN A 191 0.10 -31.60 23.55
C ASN A 191 0.10 -32.40 22.25
#